data_AF-A0A419E1L5-F1
#
_entry.id   AF-A0A419E1L5-F1
#
_cell.length_a   1.000
_cell.length_b   1.000
_cell.length_c   1.000
_cell.angle_alpha   90.00
_cell.angle_beta   90.00
_cell.angle_gamma   90.00
#
_symmetry.space_group_name_H-M   'P 1'
#
loop_
_entity.id
_entity.type
_entity.pdbx_description
1 polymer ?
#
loop_
_entity_poly.entity_id
_entity_poly.type
_entity_poly.pdbx_seq_one_letter_code
_entity_poly.pdbx_strand_id
1 'polypeptide(L)'
;MVIQGSNDPIVIGDFNLSISNVDLNEKGYNGMAPYPMTADQTVLAVEVTLISGDLAKLSSLTLWVNDGQGNRTDSGATLSVDSKNQIVWLFPVAKTSDSFILHFPSGEIIALAPLLP
;
A
#
# COMPACT_ATOMS: atom_id res chain seq x y z
N MET A 1 5.56 -12.00 -11.88
CA MET A 1 6.76 -12.07 -11.00
C MET A 1 6.36 -11.46 -9.67
N VAL A 2 6.65 -12.11 -8.54
CA VAL A 2 6.37 -11.55 -7.21
C VAL A 2 7.67 -10.98 -6.66
N ILE A 3 7.68 -9.68 -6.38
CA ILE A 3 8.80 -8.98 -5.74
C ILE A 3 8.57 -9.03 -4.23
N GLN A 4 9.60 -9.34 -3.45
CA GLN A 4 9.49 -9.22 -1.99
C GLN A 4 9.57 -7.75 -1.61
N GLY A 5 8.62 -7.27 -0.82
CA GLY A 5 8.67 -5.92 -0.27
C GLY A 5 9.95 -5.75 0.52
N SER A 6 10.67 -4.66 0.23
CA SER A 6 11.87 -4.27 0.96
C SER A 6 11.95 -2.75 1.04
N ASN A 7 12.78 -2.27 1.95
CA ASN A 7 13.16 -0.87 2.05
C ASN A 7 14.15 -0.46 0.94
N ASP A 8 14.65 -1.41 0.16
CA ASP A 8 15.51 -1.10 -0.99
C ASP A 8 14.67 -0.58 -2.17
N PRO A 9 15.28 0.21 -3.07
CA PRO A 9 14.61 0.68 -4.29
C PRO A 9 14.15 -0.47 -5.19
N ILE A 10 12.91 -0.38 -5.67
CA ILE A 10 12.26 -1.32 -6.58
C ILE A 10 11.68 -0.51 -7.75
N VAL A 11 11.86 -1.01 -8.97
CA VAL A 11 11.26 -0.44 -10.18
C VAL A 11 9.93 -1.12 -10.48
N ILE A 12 8.87 -0.32 -10.63
CA ILE A 12 7.50 -0.74 -10.94
C ILE A 12 6.95 0.15 -12.05
N GLY A 13 6.77 -0.38 -13.26
CA GLY A 13 6.47 0.42 -14.45
C GLY A 13 7.48 1.57 -14.62
N ASP A 14 6.97 2.81 -14.62
CA ASP A 14 7.76 4.04 -14.76
C ASP A 14 8.28 4.61 -13.41
N PHE A 15 8.02 3.92 -12.30
CA PHE A 15 8.34 4.39 -10.96
C PHE A 15 9.53 3.64 -10.36
N ASN A 16 10.41 4.39 -9.69
CA ASN A 16 11.40 3.84 -8.78
C ASN A 16 10.98 4.19 -7.35
N LEU A 17 10.70 3.18 -6.54
CA LEU A 17 10.00 3.30 -5.26
C LEU A 17 10.77 2.57 -4.16
N SER A 18 10.69 3.02 -2.92
CA SER A 18 11.07 2.23 -1.75
C SER A 18 9.86 2.12 -0.83
N ILE A 19 9.52 0.91 -0.38
CA ILE A 19 8.46 0.71 0.62
C ILE A 19 9.10 0.90 1.99
N SER A 20 8.81 2.04 2.61
CA SER A 20 9.47 2.44 3.85
C SER A 20 8.84 1.80 5.08
N ASN A 21 7.55 1.51 5.04
CA ASN A 21 6.81 0.92 6.15
C ASN A 21 5.51 0.26 5.67
N VAL A 22 5.08 -0.79 6.38
CA VAL A 22 3.74 -1.38 6.25
C VAL A 22 3.19 -1.55 7.66
N ASP A 23 2.00 -1.01 7.93
CA ASP A 23 1.39 -1.02 9.26
C ASP A 23 -0.07 -1.50 9.22
N LEU A 24 -0.53 -2.13 10.30
CA LEU A 24 -1.92 -2.55 10.51
C LEU A 24 -2.48 -1.83 11.73
N ASN A 25 -3.40 -0.90 11.51
CA ASN A 25 -3.89 -0.03 12.59
C ASN A 25 -5.39 0.23 12.50
N GLU A 26 -6.13 -0.13 13.55
CA GLU A 26 -7.58 0.09 13.61
C GLU A 26 -7.96 1.58 13.63
N LYS A 27 -7.06 2.45 14.08
CA LYS A 27 -7.27 3.91 14.10
C LYS A 27 -6.87 4.57 12.77
N GLY A 28 -6.39 3.79 11.80
CA GLY A 28 -5.83 4.30 10.56
C GLY A 28 -4.42 4.86 10.69
N TYR A 29 -4.01 5.64 9.70
CA TYR A 29 -2.70 6.26 9.61
C TYR A 29 -2.79 7.74 9.97
N ASN A 30 -2.11 8.18 11.03
CA ASN A 30 -2.20 9.55 11.55
C ASN A 30 -3.65 10.02 11.81
N GLY A 31 -4.53 9.11 12.25
CA GLY A 31 -5.95 9.38 12.48
C GLY A 31 -6.80 9.43 11.21
N MET A 32 -6.23 9.12 10.04
CA MET A 32 -6.95 9.00 8.78
C MET A 32 -7.19 7.54 8.44
N ALA A 33 -8.41 7.21 8.05
CA ALA A 33 -8.81 5.89 7.60
C ALA A 33 -9.57 5.99 6.26
N PRO A 34 -9.49 4.98 5.39
CA PRO A 34 -10.32 4.92 4.19
C PRO A 34 -11.80 4.84 4.60
N TYR A 35 -12.70 5.38 3.77
CA TYR A 35 -14.15 5.33 4.00
C TYR A 35 -14.85 4.79 2.74
N PRO A 36 -15.88 3.94 2.87
CA PRO A 36 -16.42 3.35 4.11
C PRO A 36 -15.61 2.16 4.64
N MET A 37 -15.72 1.89 5.94
CA MET A 37 -15.16 0.70 6.63
C MET A 37 -16.23 -0.01 7.46
N THR A 38 -16.11 -1.33 7.60
CA THR A 38 -16.93 -2.15 8.49
C THR A 38 -16.22 -2.41 9.83
N ALA A 39 -16.95 -2.90 10.83
CA ALA A 39 -16.40 -3.18 12.16
C ALA A 39 -15.34 -4.30 12.17
N ASP A 40 -15.36 -5.18 11.16
CA ASP A 40 -14.45 -6.32 11.02
C ASP A 40 -13.19 -5.98 10.21
N GLN A 41 -13.02 -4.71 9.83
CA GLN A 41 -11.86 -4.22 9.08
C GLN A 41 -10.89 -3.43 9.95
N THR A 42 -9.62 -3.47 9.56
CA THR A 42 -8.54 -2.60 10.02
C THR A 42 -7.92 -1.87 8.82
N VAL A 43 -7.04 -0.91 9.06
CA VAL A 43 -6.34 -0.19 8.00
C VAL A 43 -4.97 -0.80 7.80
N LEU A 44 -4.71 -1.31 6.60
CA LEU A 44 -3.36 -1.57 6.11
C LEU A 44 -2.83 -0.27 5.49
N ALA A 45 -1.78 0.30 6.08
CA ALA A 45 -1.07 1.46 5.54
C ALA A 45 0.22 0.99 4.87
N VAL A 46 0.41 1.38 3.61
CA VAL A 46 1.64 1.12 2.85
C VAL A 46 2.31 2.46 2.57
N GLU A 47 3.40 2.74 3.26
CA GLU A 47 4.18 3.96 3.10
C GLU A 47 5.28 3.74 2.06
N VAL A 48 5.33 4.65 1.09
CA VAL A 48 6.27 4.58 -0.02
C VAL A 48 6.95 5.91 -0.25
N THR A 49 8.25 5.84 -0.49
CA THR A 49 9.06 6.98 -0.97
C THR A 49 9.28 6.83 -2.47
N LEU A 50 8.87 7.85 -3.24
CA LEU A 50 9.16 7.96 -4.66
C LEU A 50 10.59 8.49 -4.85
N ILE A 51 11.44 7.65 -5.42
CA ILE A 51 12.83 7.98 -5.75
C ILE A 51 12.91 8.67 -7.10
N SER A 52 12.19 8.15 -8.10
CA SER A 52 12.03 8.79 -9.41
C SER A 52 10.73 8.40 -10.10
N GLY A 53 10.11 9.33 -10.82
CA GLY A 53 8.84 9.14 -11.52
C GLY A 53 7.92 10.36 -11.36
N ASP A 54 6.67 10.23 -11.79
CA ASP A 54 5.66 11.28 -11.67
C ASP A 54 4.79 11.06 -10.41
N LEU A 55 4.97 11.92 -9.40
CA LEU A 55 4.25 11.84 -8.13
C LEU A 55 2.73 12.01 -8.28
N ALA A 56 2.27 12.82 -9.24
CA ALA A 56 0.85 13.04 -9.47
C ALA A 56 0.20 11.79 -10.10
N LYS A 57 0.91 11.08 -10.98
CA LYS A 57 0.46 9.78 -11.50
C LYS A 57 0.44 8.73 -10.41
N LEU A 58 1.50 8.66 -9.59
CA LEU A 58 1.60 7.65 -8.54
C LEU A 58 0.52 7.84 -7.46
N SER A 59 0.25 9.08 -7.05
CA SER A 59 -0.77 9.40 -6.04
C SER A 59 -2.21 9.20 -6.51
N SER A 60 -2.44 9.16 -7.82
CA SER A 60 -3.75 8.86 -8.42
C SER A 60 -3.95 7.38 -8.78
N LEU A 61 -2.95 6.52 -8.55
CA LEU A 61 -3.12 5.08 -8.77
C LEU A 61 -4.12 4.50 -7.77
N THR A 62 -5.10 3.78 -8.30
CA THR A 62 -5.87 2.80 -7.53
C THR A 62 -5.10 1.49 -7.53
N LEU A 63 -4.56 1.11 -6.38
CA LEU A 63 -3.91 -0.17 -6.16
C LEU A 63 -4.90 -1.16 -5.55
N TRP A 64 -4.51 -2.43 -5.46
CA TRP A 64 -5.30 -3.40 -4.72
C TRP A 64 -4.44 -4.43 -4.02
N VAL A 65 -4.93 -4.93 -2.89
CA VAL A 65 -4.29 -5.99 -2.10
C VAL A 65 -5.12 -7.26 -2.12
N ASN A 66 -4.43 -8.40 -2.15
CA ASN A 66 -4.98 -9.70 -1.79
C ASN A 66 -4.50 -10.06 -0.39
N ASP A 67 -5.43 -10.45 0.47
CA ASP A 67 -5.20 -10.70 1.89
C ASP A 67 -4.76 -12.15 2.22
N GLY A 68 -4.27 -12.89 1.21
CA GLY A 68 -3.83 -14.28 1.34
C GLY A 68 -4.98 -15.30 1.42
N GLN A 69 -6.20 -14.85 1.68
CA GLN A 69 -7.42 -15.66 1.69
C GLN A 69 -8.22 -15.54 0.38
N GLY A 70 -7.69 -14.77 -0.57
CA GLY A 70 -8.32 -14.52 -1.86
C GLY A 70 -9.23 -13.30 -1.87
N ASN A 71 -9.37 -12.58 -0.75
CA ASN A 71 -10.16 -11.36 -0.74
C ASN A 71 -9.34 -10.23 -1.35
N ARG A 72 -9.93 -9.57 -2.33
CA ARG A 72 -9.35 -8.40 -2.99
C ARG A 72 -9.94 -7.13 -2.41
N THR A 73 -9.07 -6.19 -2.04
CA THR A 73 -9.45 -4.86 -1.57
C THR A 73 -8.68 -3.80 -2.33
N ASP A 74 -9.38 -2.88 -2.99
CA ASP A 74 -8.74 -1.72 -3.64
C ASP A 74 -8.32 -0.67 -2.58
N SER A 75 -7.34 0.17 -2.90
CA SER A 75 -6.91 1.28 -2.04
C SER A 75 -8.07 2.25 -1.85
N GLY A 76 -8.54 2.42 -0.62
CA GLY A 76 -9.69 3.28 -0.30
C GLY A 76 -9.30 4.75 -0.17
N ALA A 77 -8.04 5.04 0.17
CA ALA A 77 -7.50 6.40 0.18
C ALA A 77 -6.01 6.40 -0.18
N THR A 78 -5.59 7.47 -0.85
CA THR A 78 -4.19 7.76 -1.13
C THR A 78 -3.84 9.14 -0.58
N LEU A 79 -2.80 9.20 0.23
CA LEU A 79 -2.29 10.44 0.80
C LEU A 79 -0.95 10.73 0.13
N SER A 80 -0.82 11.89 -0.49
CA SER A 80 0.45 12.35 -1.06
C SER A 80 1.00 13.50 -0.24
N VAL A 81 2.27 13.39 0.15
CA VAL A 81 3.01 14.44 0.85
C VAL A 81 4.13 14.90 -0.09
N ASP A 82 3.86 16.00 -0.79
CA ASP A 82 4.72 16.55 -1.84
C ASP A 82 6.14 16.89 -1.35
N SER A 83 6.26 17.48 -0.15
CA SER A 83 7.54 17.91 0.44
C SER A 83 8.51 16.77 0.75
N LYS A 84 8.07 15.51 0.67
CA LYS A 84 8.88 14.32 0.97
C LYS A 84 8.88 13.28 -0.15
N ASN A 85 8.23 13.54 -1.29
CA ASN A 85 7.96 12.52 -2.31
C ASN A 85 7.35 11.24 -1.70
N GLN A 86 6.54 11.39 -0.65
CA GLN A 86 5.98 10.26 0.09
C GLN A 86 4.53 10.05 -0.29
N ILE A 87 4.12 8.79 -0.42
CA ILE A 87 2.74 8.38 -0.58
C ILE A 87 2.41 7.35 0.49
N VAL A 88 1.18 7.43 1.00
CA VAL A 88 0.60 6.40 1.84
C VAL A 88 -0.69 5.91 1.21
N TRP A 89 -0.72 4.63 0.84
CA TRP A 89 -1.96 3.97 0.42
C TRP A 89 -2.60 3.30 1.62
N LEU A 90 -3.90 3.51 1.78
CA LEU A 90 -4.69 2.95 2.88
C LEU A 90 -5.72 1.96 2.33
N PHE A 91 -5.69 0.74 2.85
CA PHE A 91 -6.61 -0.33 2.46
C PHE A 91 -7.46 -0.77 3.65
N PRO A 92 -8.80 -0.85 3.52
CA PRO A 92 -9.67 -1.41 4.54
C PRO A 92 -9.68 -2.94 4.47
N VAL A 93 -8.71 -3.59 5.11
CA VAL A 93 -8.54 -5.06 5.06
C VAL A 93 -9.22 -5.74 6.25
N ALA A 94 -9.53 -7.03 6.14
CA ALA A 94 -10.10 -7.77 7.26
C ALA A 94 -9.11 -7.88 8.43
N LYS A 95 -9.60 -7.78 9.67
CA LYS A 95 -8.78 -7.93 10.89
C LYS A 95 -8.12 -9.29 11.03
N THR A 96 -8.65 -10.30 10.34
CA THR A 96 -8.18 -11.69 10.38
C THR A 96 -7.04 -11.97 9.41
N SER A 97 -6.66 -11.00 8.57
CA SER A 97 -5.67 -11.20 7.52
C SER A 97 -4.28 -10.79 8.00
N ASP A 98 -3.28 -11.60 7.71
CA ASP A 98 -1.88 -11.46 8.15
C ASP A 98 -0.88 -11.58 7.00
N SER A 99 -1.37 -11.68 5.77
CA SER A 99 -0.57 -11.75 4.55
C SER A 99 -1.16 -10.83 3.51
N PHE A 100 -0.32 -10.01 2.87
CA PHE A 100 -0.79 -9.06 1.87
C PHE A 100 0.10 -9.08 0.64
N ILE A 101 -0.55 -9.15 -0.50
CA ILE A 101 0.08 -9.05 -1.81
C ILE A 101 -0.49 -7.80 -2.48
N LEU A 102 0.37 -6.81 -2.74
CA LEU A 102 0.03 -5.56 -3.41
C LEU A 102 0.18 -5.70 -4.92
N HIS A 103 -0.82 -5.25 -5.66
CA HIS A 103 -0.86 -5.33 -7.10
C HIS A 103 -0.90 -3.95 -7.73
N PHE A 104 -0.03 -3.75 -8.71
CA PHE A 104 0.04 -2.54 -9.51
C PHE A 104 -0.72 -2.70 -10.83
N PRO A 105 -1.37 -1.64 -11.35
CA PRO A 105 -2.03 -1.67 -12.66
C PRO A 105 -1.11 -2.05 -13.83
N SER A 106 0.21 -1.82 -13.70
CA SER A 106 1.23 -2.21 -14.66
C SER A 106 1.54 -3.72 -14.68
N GLY A 107 1.01 -4.48 -13.71
CA GLY A 107 1.09 -5.95 -13.66
C GLY A 107 2.10 -6.50 -12.65
N GLU A 108 2.96 -5.67 -12.09
CA GLU A 108 3.87 -6.04 -11.02
C GLU A 108 3.12 -6.28 -9.71
N ILE A 109 3.70 -7.17 -8.91
CA ILE A 109 3.11 -7.66 -7.67
C ILE A 109 4.19 -7.64 -6.60
N ILE A 110 3.86 -7.10 -5.43
CA ILE A 110 4.77 -7.01 -4.28
C ILE A 110 4.17 -7.76 -3.09
N ALA A 111 4.90 -8.74 -2.56
CA ALA A 111 4.55 -9.39 -1.31
C ALA A 111 4.98 -8.51 -0.12
N LEU A 112 4.02 -8.09 0.70
CA LEU A 112 4.28 -7.18 1.84
C LEU A 112 4.67 -7.91 3.12
N ALA A 113 4.56 -9.24 3.16
CA ALA A 113 4.85 -10.06 4.35
C ALA A 113 6.19 -9.76 5.04
N PRO A 114 7.31 -9.50 4.34
CA PRO A 114 8.59 -9.17 5.00
C PRO A 114 8.60 -7.83 5.75
N LEU A 115 7.62 -6.95 5.48
CA LEU A 115 7.53 -5.60 6.02
C LEU A 115 6.38 -5.45 7.02
N LEU A 116 5.61 -6.51 7.27
CA LEU A 116 4.57 -6.48 8.30
C LEU A 116 5.20 -6.41 9.70
N PRO A 117 4.56 -5.70 10.65
CA PRO A 117 5.06 -5.52 12.01
C PRO A 117 5.09 -6.80 12.85
#